data_AF-A0A9X3TN48-F1
#
_entry.id   AF-A0A9X3TN48-F1
#
_cell.length_a   1.000
_cell.length_b   1.000
_cell.length_c   1.000
_cell.angle_alpha   90.00
_cell.angle_beta   90.00
_cell.angle_gamma   90.00
#
_symmetry.space_group_name_H-M   'P 1'
#
loop_
_entity.id
_entity.type
_entity.pdbx_description
1 polymer ?
#
loop_
_entity_poly.entity_id
_entity_poly.type
_entity_poly.pdbx_seq_one_letter_code
_entity_poly.pdbx_strand_id
1 'polypeptide(L)'
;MGAHTHNEEVRKPKVKKESAKNHIVAFIASLVLTALAFVAVAYEVVPSGFTVPFIVGLAFVQALFQLFFWMHMDQKGHEFARISIFAGLFFVLAAVIVFVFWVWV
;
A
#
# COMPACT_ATOMS: atom_id res chain seq x y z
N MET A 1 -34.37 51.78 -1.65
CA MET A 1 -33.75 50.72 -0.83
C MET A 1 -33.61 49.48 -1.70
N GLY A 2 -32.39 49.24 -2.23
CA GLY A 2 -32.12 48.16 -3.17
C GLY A 2 -32.10 46.81 -2.46
N ALA A 3 -32.76 45.83 -3.07
CA ALA A 3 -32.74 44.44 -2.65
C ALA A 3 -31.31 43.90 -2.71
N HIS A 4 -30.75 43.52 -1.56
CA HIS A 4 -29.52 42.75 -1.49
C HIS A 4 -29.81 41.33 -1.97
N THR A 5 -29.62 41.09 -3.25
CA THR A 5 -29.61 39.77 -3.87
C THR A 5 -28.44 38.97 -3.31
N HIS A 6 -28.76 37.91 -2.55
CA HIS A 6 -27.83 36.84 -2.21
C HIS A 6 -27.31 36.22 -3.50
N ASN A 7 -26.09 36.59 -3.91
CA ASN A 7 -25.36 35.87 -4.94
C ASN A 7 -24.71 34.66 -4.26
N GLU A 8 -25.51 33.60 -4.08
CA GLU A 8 -24.96 32.27 -3.85
C GLU A 8 -24.29 31.80 -5.14
N GLU A 9 -23.03 32.19 -5.33
CA GLU A 9 -22.14 31.43 -6.22
C GLU A 9 -22.06 30.01 -5.66
N VAL A 10 -22.91 29.13 -6.16
CA VAL A 10 -22.81 27.68 -5.98
C VAL A 10 -21.49 27.26 -6.60
N ARG A 11 -20.42 27.33 -5.79
CA ARG A 11 -19.11 26.77 -6.10
C ARG A 11 -19.32 25.28 -6.32
N LYS A 12 -19.51 24.90 -7.59
CA LYS A 12 -19.55 23.51 -8.02
C LYS A 12 -18.33 22.82 -7.40
N PRO A 13 -18.50 21.82 -6.52
CA PRO A 13 -17.34 21.12 -5.99
C PRO A 13 -16.64 20.50 -7.20
N LYS A 14 -15.41 20.96 -7.47
CA LYS A 14 -14.53 20.31 -8.43
C LYS A 14 -14.24 18.92 -7.87
N VAL A 15 -15.09 17.95 -8.19
CA VAL A 15 -14.88 16.54 -7.84
C VAL A 15 -13.60 16.12 -8.54
N LYS A 16 -12.52 16.08 -7.77
CA LYS A 16 -11.19 15.67 -8.21
C LYS A 16 -11.27 14.24 -8.75
N LYS A 17 -11.44 14.12 -10.07
CA LYS A 17 -11.31 12.87 -10.84
C LYS A 17 -9.89 12.28 -10.82
N GLU A 18 -8.96 12.89 -10.09
CA GLU A 18 -7.61 12.39 -9.85
C GLU A 18 -7.59 11.09 -9.03
N SER A 19 -8.59 10.86 -8.16
CA SER A 19 -8.59 9.68 -7.28
C SER A 19 -8.81 8.36 -8.04
N ALA A 20 -9.64 8.34 -9.08
CA ALA A 20 -9.96 7.10 -9.80
C ALA A 20 -8.81 6.58 -10.67
N LYS A 21 -8.05 7.48 -11.30
CA LYS A 21 -6.95 7.09 -12.20
C LYS A 21 -5.77 6.52 -11.42
N ASN A 22 -5.46 7.10 -10.27
CA ASN A 22 -4.33 6.67 -9.44
C ASN A 22 -4.57 5.29 -8.82
N HIS A 23 -5.81 4.97 -8.43
CA HIS A 23 -6.18 3.63 -7.97
C HIS A 23 -6.05 2.56 -9.07
N ILE A 24 -6.40 2.89 -10.32
CA ILE A 24 -6.30 1.94 -11.43
C ILE A 24 -4.83 1.65 -11.77
N VAL A 25 -3.94 2.66 -11.73
CA VAL A 25 -2.51 2.46 -11.95
C VAL A 25 -1.88 1.60 -10.84
N ALA A 26 -2.22 1.86 -9.58
CA ALA A 26 -1.78 1.04 -8.45
C ALA A 26 -2.24 -0.42 -8.58
N PHE A 27 -3.49 -0.63 -8.98
CA PHE A 27 -4.07 -1.95 -9.18
C PHE A 27 -3.35 -2.73 -10.29
N ILE A 28 -3.15 -2.10 -11.46
CA ILE A 28 -2.44 -2.72 -12.58
C ILE A 28 -0.97 -3.00 -12.21
N ALA A 29 -0.29 -2.08 -11.53
CA ALA A 29 1.08 -2.27 -11.10
C ALA A 29 1.24 -3.46 -10.12
N SER A 30 0.30 -3.64 -9.19
CA SER A 30 0.24 -4.83 -8.33
C SER A 30 0.07 -6.12 -9.14
N LEU A 31 -0.83 -6.11 -10.12
CA LEU A 31 -1.15 -7.26 -10.97
C LEU A 31 0.05 -7.69 -11.82
N VAL A 32 0.80 -6.72 -12.35
CA VAL A 32 2.05 -6.99 -13.09
C VAL A 32 3.12 -7.54 -12.17
N LEU A 33 3.32 -6.95 -11.00
CA LEU A 33 4.36 -7.38 -10.06
C LEU A 33 4.07 -8.78 -9.49
N THR A 34 2.80 -9.15 -9.31
CA THR A 34 2.41 -10.50 -8.90
C THR A 34 2.60 -11.49 -10.05
N ALA A 35 2.14 -11.15 -11.25
CA ALA A 35 2.36 -11.99 -12.44
C ALA A 35 3.87 -12.27 -12.66
N LEU A 36 4.74 -11.27 -12.47
CA LEU A 36 6.18 -11.43 -12.57
C LEU A 36 6.74 -12.40 -11.51
N ALA A 37 6.26 -12.30 -10.27
CA ALA A 37 6.62 -13.23 -9.20
C ALA A 37 6.18 -14.68 -9.51
N PHE A 38 4.97 -14.87 -10.01
CA PHE A 38 4.45 -16.18 -10.40
C PHE A 38 5.23 -16.77 -11.57
N VAL A 39 5.56 -15.96 -12.59
CA VAL A 39 6.38 -16.39 -13.74
C VAL A 39 7.78 -16.81 -13.26
N ALA A 40 8.42 -16.03 -12.39
CA ALA A 40 9.75 -16.35 -11.87
C ALA A 40 9.79 -17.69 -11.11
N VAL A 41 8.70 -18.07 -10.44
CA VAL A 41 8.57 -19.35 -9.72
C VAL A 41 8.14 -20.49 -10.64
N ALA A 42 7.18 -20.25 -11.53
CA ALA A 42 6.59 -21.28 -12.40
C ALA A 42 7.58 -21.85 -13.42
N TYR A 43 8.55 -21.04 -13.88
CA TYR A 43 9.63 -21.51 -14.75
C TYR A 43 10.76 -22.22 -14.01
N GLU A 44 10.63 -22.41 -12.68
CA GLU A 44 11.62 -23.07 -11.82
C GLU A 44 13.05 -22.56 -12.09
N VAL A 45 13.17 -21.26 -12.39
CA VAL A 45 14.45 -20.57 -12.64
C VAL A 45 15.37 -20.66 -11.40
N VAL A 46 14.79 -21.06 -10.27
CA VAL A 46 15.36 -21.14 -8.95
C VAL A 46 15.25 -22.59 -8.44
N PRO A 47 16.33 -23.19 -7.89
CA PRO A 47 16.29 -24.52 -7.31
C PRO A 47 15.20 -24.67 -6.23
N SER A 48 14.57 -25.85 -6.14
CA SER A 48 13.47 -26.15 -5.20
C SER A 48 13.75 -25.77 -3.75
N GLY A 49 15.01 -25.91 -3.28
CA GLY A 49 15.43 -25.49 -1.94
C GLY A 49 15.48 -23.97 -1.72
N PHE A 50 15.63 -23.16 -2.78
CA PHE A 50 15.66 -21.69 -2.70
C PHE A 50 14.31 -21.05 -3.07
N THR A 51 13.37 -21.84 -3.59
CA THR A 51 12.04 -21.36 -4.00
C THR A 51 11.24 -20.76 -2.84
N VAL A 52 11.25 -21.41 -1.67
CA VAL A 52 10.51 -20.94 -0.48
C VAL A 52 10.98 -19.57 0.01
N PRO A 53 12.27 -19.34 0.34
CA PRO A 53 12.72 -18.01 0.80
C PRO A 53 12.56 -16.95 -0.31
N PHE A 54 12.70 -17.31 -1.58
CA PHE A 54 12.49 -16.41 -2.70
C PHE A 54 11.04 -15.92 -2.81
N ILE A 55 10.06 -16.82 -2.69
CA ILE A 55 8.62 -16.47 -2.69
C ILE A 55 8.28 -15.58 -1.50
N VAL A 56 8.78 -15.91 -0.30
CA VAL A 56 8.54 -15.10 0.91
C VAL A 56 9.11 -13.69 0.75
N GLY A 57 10.29 -13.55 0.15
CA GLY A 57 10.88 -12.24 -0.18
C GLY A 57 10.01 -11.44 -1.16
N LEU A 58 9.54 -12.08 -2.23
CA LEU A 58 8.63 -11.46 -3.20
C LEU A 58 7.28 -11.08 -2.58
N ALA A 59 6.76 -11.89 -1.66
CA ALA A 59 5.54 -11.60 -0.91
C ALA A 59 5.71 -10.37 0.00
N PHE A 60 6.89 -10.19 0.60
CA PHE A 60 7.22 -8.99 1.38
C PHE A 60 7.27 -7.73 0.51
N VAL A 61 7.94 -7.81 -0.64
CA VAL A 61 7.98 -6.71 -1.63
C VAL A 61 6.57 -6.35 -2.10
N GLN A 62 5.74 -7.35 -2.37
CA GLN A 62 4.33 -7.15 -2.68
C GLN A 62 3.58 -6.43 -1.55
N ALA A 63 3.70 -6.88 -0.30
CA ALA A 63 3.03 -6.25 0.84
C ALA A 63 3.43 -4.78 1.00
N LEU A 64 4.71 -4.43 0.81
CA LEU A 64 5.16 -3.05 0.81
C LEU A 64 4.63 -2.25 -0.37
N PHE A 65 4.60 -2.83 -1.58
CA PHE A 65 4.07 -2.16 -2.76
C PHE A 65 2.58 -1.85 -2.61
N GLN A 66 1.81 -2.80 -2.07
CA GLN A 66 0.40 -2.59 -1.69
C GLN A 66 0.29 -1.46 -0.68
N LEU A 67 1.11 -1.46 0.37
CA LEU A 67 1.09 -0.44 1.41
C LEU A 67 1.36 0.96 0.84
N PHE A 68 2.38 1.13 0.00
CA PHE A 68 2.78 2.42 -0.56
C PHE A 68 1.83 2.94 -1.65
N PHE A 69 1.30 2.07 -2.52
CA PHE A 69 0.42 2.50 -3.61
C PHE A 69 -1.06 2.58 -3.21
N TRP A 70 -1.52 1.71 -2.32
CA TRP A 70 -2.91 1.73 -1.83
C TRP A 70 -3.10 2.84 -0.80
N MET A 71 -2.11 3.04 0.09
CA MET A 71 -2.10 4.19 0.99
C MET A 71 -1.42 5.36 0.27
N HIS A 72 -2.18 6.04 -0.58
CA HIS A 72 -1.78 7.17 -1.42
C HIS A 72 -1.15 8.32 -0.60
N MET A 73 0.11 8.14 -0.23
CA MET A 73 0.96 9.01 0.58
C MET A 73 1.35 10.35 -0.08
N ASP A 74 0.67 10.70 -1.17
CA ASP A 74 0.93 11.90 -1.98
C ASP A 74 0.05 13.10 -1.57
N GLN A 75 -0.91 12.94 -0.64
CA GLN A 75 -1.70 14.07 -0.15
C GLN A 75 -1.03 14.74 1.05
N LYS A 76 -0.48 15.94 0.80
CA LYS A 76 0.05 16.90 1.80
C LYS A 76 -0.87 16.96 3.03
N GLY A 77 -0.44 16.40 4.15
CA GLY A 77 -1.15 16.42 5.43
C GLY A 77 -1.31 15.08 6.16
N HIS A 78 -0.92 13.94 5.57
CA HIS A 78 -1.07 12.60 6.17
C HIS A 78 0.22 12.01 6.78
N GLU A 79 0.95 12.82 7.55
CA GLU A 79 2.08 12.34 8.37
C GLU A 79 1.63 11.31 9.42
N PHE A 80 0.45 11.50 10.01
CA PHE A 80 -0.07 10.60 11.06
C PHE A 80 -0.34 9.17 10.56
N ALA A 81 -0.84 9.01 9.32
CA ALA A 81 -1.09 7.69 8.73
C ALA A 81 0.23 6.97 8.38
N ARG A 82 1.25 7.70 7.91
CA ARG A 82 2.59 7.12 7.70
C ARG A 82 3.15 6.60 9.03
N ILE A 83 3.09 7.42 10.07
CA ILE A 83 3.61 7.10 11.39
C ILE A 83 2.87 5.90 11.99
N SER A 84 1.54 5.83 11.88
CA SER A 84 0.76 4.72 12.44
C SER A 84 1.07 3.38 11.76
N ILE A 85 1.36 3.39 10.46
CA ILE A 85 1.75 2.19 9.71
C ILE A 85 3.16 1.73 10.07
N PHE A 86 4.13 2.64 10.19
CA PHE A 86 5.47 2.29 10.66
C PHE A 86 5.47 1.83 12.13
N ALA A 87 4.66 2.46 12.99
CA ALA A 87 4.46 2.02 14.36
C ALA A 87 3.82 0.63 14.41
N GLY A 88 2.76 0.38 13.61
CA GLY A 88 2.14 -0.93 13.51
C GLY A 88 3.11 -2.01 13.06
N LEU A 89 3.93 -1.74 12.04
CA LEU A 89 5.00 -2.65 11.60
C LEU A 89 6.01 -2.92 12.73
N PHE A 90 6.44 -1.89 13.45
CA PHE A 90 7.35 -2.03 14.59
C PHE A 90 6.74 -2.90 15.69
N PHE A 91 5.48 -2.67 16.07
CA PHE A 91 4.79 -3.46 17.08
C PHE A 91 4.59 -4.91 16.67
N VAL A 92 4.23 -5.17 15.40
CA VAL A 92 4.08 -6.53 14.88
C VAL A 92 5.41 -7.27 14.89
N LEU A 93 6.49 -6.63 14.41
CA LEU A 93 7.83 -7.23 14.42
C LEU A 93 8.31 -7.50 15.85
N ALA A 94 8.14 -6.54 16.76
CA ALA A 94 8.48 -6.70 18.16
C ALA A 94 7.68 -7.83 18.81
N ALA A 95 6.37 -7.92 18.55
CA ALA A 95 5.53 -9.00 19.05
C ALA A 95 5.99 -10.36 18.51
N VAL A 96 6.24 -10.50 17.22
CA VAL A 96 6.73 -11.76 16.62
C VAL A 96 8.06 -12.18 17.25
N ILE A 97 9.02 -11.26 17.39
CA ILE A 97 10.31 -11.55 18.02
C ILE A 97 10.11 -12.01 19.47
N VAL A 98 9.32 -11.29 20.25
CA VAL A 98 9.05 -11.65 21.65
C VAL A 98 8.36 -13.01 21.74
N PHE A 99 7.35 -13.29 20.92
CA PHE A 99 6.65 -14.58 20.94
C PHE A 99 7.54 -15.73 20.49
N VAL A 100 8.37 -15.55 19.46
CA VAL A 100 9.30 -16.59 19.03
C VAL A 100 10.34 -16.86 20.12
N PHE A 101 10.93 -15.82 20.73
CA PHE A 101 11.88 -16.02 21.82
C PHE A 101 11.23 -16.56 23.09
N TRP A 102 10.00 -16.15 23.43
CA TRP A 102 9.33 -16.58 24.66
C TRP A 102 8.74 -17.99 24.55
N VAL A 103 8.30 -18.43 23.38
CA VAL A 103 7.82 -19.81 23.19
C VAL A 103 8.97 -20.81 23.12
N TRP A 104 10.17 -20.38 22.72
CA TRP A 104 11.34 -21.24 22.55
C TRP A 104 12.37 -21.14 23.69
N VAL A 105 12.14 -20.26 24.67
CA VAL A 105 12.80 -20.20 25.99
C VAL A 105 11.93 -20.89 27.02
#